data_AF-A0A7W2FXY5-F1
#
_entry.id   AF-A0A7W2FXY5-F1
#
_cell.length_a   1.000
_cell.length_b   1.000
_cell.length_c   1.000
_cell.angle_alpha   90.00
_cell.angle_beta   90.00
_cell.angle_gamma   90.00
#
_symmetry.space_group_name_H-M   'P 1'
#
loop_
_entity.id
_entity.type
_entity.pdbx_description
1 polymer ?
#
loop_
_entity_poly.entity_id
_entity_poly.type
_entity_poly.pdbx_seq_one_letter_code
_entity_poly.pdbx_strand_id
1 'polypeptide(L)'
;MPYKFSQHFKEIRAQHKNGSLTYVTQNNEVKKGVSAVEYVENMYPNMFKKEIEDLNQLVVDDETRPMQKASLDVFKYSEEVYNTDMLRIAKMIDDGKSDQEIDAAIEELQNTKGKIIDAKFNKAHDLIFPYADKHKIKYEIKEYPY
;
A
#
# COMPACT_ATOMS: atom_id res chain seq x y z
N MET A 1 10.05 4.78 -6.11
CA MET A 1 9.87 6.01 -5.30
C MET A 1 9.26 5.57 -3.97
N PRO A 2 9.78 5.98 -2.80
CA PRO A 2 9.26 5.50 -1.53
C PRO A 2 7.81 5.94 -1.32
N TYR A 3 6.97 5.04 -0.83
CA TYR A 3 5.58 5.34 -0.52
C TYR A 3 5.54 6.42 0.57
N LYS A 4 4.80 7.51 0.34
CA LYS A 4 4.70 8.64 1.27
C LYS A 4 3.38 8.58 2.03
N PHE A 5 3.40 7.98 3.21
CA PHE A 5 2.23 7.91 4.10
C PHE A 5 1.67 9.31 4.42
N SER A 6 2.55 10.31 4.54
CA SER A 6 2.16 11.70 4.80
C SER A 6 1.30 12.32 3.71
N GLN A 7 1.63 12.08 2.43
CA GLN A 7 0.82 12.59 1.32
C GLN A 7 -0.55 11.90 1.31
N HIS A 8 -0.56 10.58 1.47
CA HIS A 8 -1.80 9.80 1.50
C HIS A 8 -2.76 10.25 2.61
N PHE A 9 -2.27 10.38 3.85
CA PHE A 9 -3.12 10.83 4.97
C PHE A 9 -3.48 12.32 4.90
N LYS A 10 -2.68 13.15 4.23
CA LYS A 10 -3.06 14.54 3.96
C LYS A 10 -4.29 14.61 3.06
N GLU A 11 -4.36 13.78 2.03
CA GLU A 11 -5.54 13.67 1.16
C GLU A 11 -6.75 13.13 1.90
N ILE A 12 -6.59 12.05 2.68
CA ILE A 12 -7.68 11.49 3.50
C ILE A 12 -8.23 12.56 4.45
N ARG A 13 -7.38 13.26 5.20
CA ARG A 13 -7.82 14.31 6.13
C ARG A 13 -8.59 15.42 5.41
N ALA A 14 -8.08 15.90 4.28
CA ALA A 14 -8.71 16.97 3.51
C ALA A 14 -10.09 16.57 3.00
N GLN A 15 -10.21 15.36 2.43
CA GLN A 15 -11.45 14.81 1.90
C GLN A 15 -12.44 14.39 3.00
N HIS A 16 -11.95 13.92 4.15
CA HIS A 16 -12.80 13.62 5.29
C HIS A 16 -13.43 14.91 5.84
N LYS A 17 -12.62 15.95 6.05
CA LYS A 17 -13.06 17.24 6.60
C LYS A 17 -14.12 17.94 5.74
N ASN A 18 -14.04 17.81 4.42
CA ASN A 18 -15.01 18.42 3.50
C ASN A 18 -16.14 17.46 3.07
N GLY A 19 -16.19 16.23 3.63
CA GLY A 19 -17.20 15.22 3.30
C GLY A 19 -17.07 14.62 1.89
N SER A 20 -15.94 14.84 1.20
CA SER A 20 -15.69 14.33 -0.16
C SER A 20 -14.90 13.02 -0.19
N LEU A 21 -14.63 12.40 0.96
CA LEU A 21 -13.96 11.10 1.00
C LEU A 21 -14.87 10.04 0.36
N THR A 22 -14.33 9.29 -0.60
CA THR A 22 -15.09 8.31 -1.37
C THR A 22 -14.28 7.05 -1.62
N TYR A 23 -14.95 5.90 -1.74
CA TYR A 23 -14.38 4.68 -2.31
C TYR A 23 -15.38 4.01 -3.26
N VAL A 24 -14.87 3.14 -4.12
CA VAL A 24 -15.69 2.35 -5.05
C VAL A 24 -15.81 0.94 -4.49
N THR A 25 -17.03 0.44 -4.33
CA THR A 25 -17.29 -0.94 -3.88
C THR A 25 -16.98 -1.94 -5.00
N GLN A 26 -16.92 -3.23 -4.65
CA GLN A 26 -16.77 -4.31 -5.63
C GLN A 26 -17.90 -4.34 -6.68
N ASN A 27 -19.06 -3.76 -6.38
CA ASN A 27 -20.20 -3.67 -7.29
C ASN A 27 -20.18 -2.39 -8.15
N ASN A 28 -19.04 -1.70 -8.24
CA ASN A 28 -18.87 -0.41 -8.91
C ASN A 28 -19.76 0.73 -8.35
N GLU A 29 -20.17 0.64 -7.08
CA GLU A 29 -20.91 1.72 -6.41
C GLU A 29 -19.94 2.71 -5.78
N VAL A 30 -20.20 4.01 -5.93
CA VAL A 30 -19.42 5.06 -5.26
C VAL A 30 -20.05 5.36 -3.91
N LYS A 31 -19.35 5.05 -2.81
CA LYS A 31 -19.71 5.51 -1.46
C LYS A 31 -19.08 6.87 -1.22
N LYS A 32 -19.84 7.81 -0.66
CA LYS A 32 -19.40 9.20 -0.42
C LYS A 32 -19.63 9.62 1.01
N GLY A 33 -18.80 10.54 1.50
CA GLY A 33 -18.90 11.04 2.87
C GLY A 33 -18.63 9.94 3.90
N VAL A 34 -17.74 9.01 3.55
CA VAL A 34 -17.39 7.86 4.39
C VAL A 34 -16.40 8.29 5.47
N SER A 35 -16.27 7.49 6.53
CA SER A 35 -15.24 7.72 7.54
C SER A 35 -13.84 7.38 6.99
N ALA A 36 -12.79 7.88 7.64
CA ALA A 36 -11.42 7.52 7.29
C ALA A 36 -11.16 6.02 7.48
N VAL A 37 -11.68 5.41 8.55
CA VAL A 37 -11.60 3.95 8.76
C VAL A 37 -12.28 3.19 7.62
N GLU A 38 -13.51 3.55 7.27
CA GLU A 38 -14.24 2.88 6.18
C GLU A 38 -13.50 2.99 4.84
N TYR A 39 -12.93 4.16 4.55
CA TYR A 39 -12.09 4.35 3.37
C TYR A 39 -10.87 3.41 3.37
N VAL A 40 -10.13 3.36 4.48
CA VAL A 40 -8.95 2.47 4.58
C VAL A 40 -9.38 1.00 4.52
N GLU A 41 -10.44 0.57 5.18
CA GLU A 41 -10.87 -0.84 5.09
C GLU A 41 -11.23 -1.29 3.66
N ASN A 42 -11.59 -0.37 2.77
CA ASN A 42 -12.06 -0.70 1.43
C ASN A 42 -11.05 -0.43 0.31
N MET A 43 -10.02 0.38 0.53
CA MET A 43 -9.15 0.83 -0.57
C MET A 43 -8.17 -0.25 -1.06
N TYR A 44 -7.36 -0.82 -0.16
CA TYR A 44 -6.25 -1.72 -0.53
C TYR A 44 -6.34 -3.18 -0.07
N PRO A 45 -7.13 -3.61 0.93
CA PRO A 45 -7.11 -5.01 1.40
C PRO A 45 -7.44 -6.04 0.31
N ASN A 46 -8.35 -5.71 -0.60
CA ASN A 46 -8.70 -6.59 -1.72
C ASN A 46 -7.56 -6.70 -2.75
N MET A 47 -6.80 -5.61 -2.96
CA MET A 47 -5.64 -5.60 -3.83
C MET A 47 -4.54 -6.50 -3.27
N PHE A 48 -4.18 -6.34 -1.99
CA PHE A 48 -3.13 -7.16 -1.38
C PHE A 48 -3.46 -8.64 -1.39
N LYS A 49 -4.69 -9.02 -1.01
CA LYS A 49 -5.14 -10.41 -1.05
C LYS A 49 -5.04 -11.00 -2.45
N LYS A 50 -5.50 -10.26 -3.46
CA LYS A 50 -5.43 -10.69 -4.85
C LYS A 50 -3.99 -10.87 -5.34
N GLU A 51 -3.11 -9.90 -5.09
CA GLU A 51 -1.71 -9.98 -5.50
C GLU A 51 -0.98 -11.15 -4.80
N ILE A 52 -1.26 -11.37 -3.52
CA ILE A 52 -0.70 -12.52 -2.78
C ILE A 52 -1.22 -13.84 -3.36
N GLU A 53 -2.50 -13.94 -3.68
CA GLU A 53 -3.09 -15.12 -4.30
C GLU A 53 -2.49 -15.39 -5.69
N ASP A 54 -2.48 -14.39 -6.56
CA ASP A 54 -1.93 -14.47 -7.91
C ASP A 54 -0.45 -14.89 -7.86
N LEU A 55 0.35 -14.29 -6.97
CA LEU A 55 1.75 -14.66 -6.77
C LEU A 55 1.91 -16.11 -6.30
N ASN A 56 1.07 -16.61 -5.39
CA ASN A 56 1.14 -18.00 -4.93
C ASN A 56 0.76 -19.02 -6.02
N GLN A 57 -0.05 -18.60 -7.00
CA GLN A 57 -0.49 -19.45 -8.11
C GLN A 57 0.49 -19.45 -9.30
N LEU A 58 1.48 -18.57 -9.31
CA LEU A 58 2.51 -18.56 -10.36
C LEU A 58 3.28 -19.87 -10.40
N VAL A 59 3.39 -20.44 -11.60
CA VAL A 59 4.31 -21.54 -11.88
C VAL A 59 5.72 -20.96 -11.87
N VAL A 60 6.56 -21.43 -10.96
CA VAL A 60 7.94 -20.95 -10.77
C VAL A 60 8.95 -22.07 -10.91
N ASP A 61 10.07 -21.74 -11.55
CA ASP A 61 11.28 -22.54 -11.60
C ASP A 61 12.34 -22.00 -10.63
N ASP A 62 13.54 -22.57 -10.66
CA ASP A 62 14.63 -22.17 -9.75
C ASP A 62 15.13 -20.74 -10.01
N GLU A 63 15.01 -20.23 -11.24
CA GLU A 63 15.41 -18.86 -11.58
C GLU A 63 14.39 -17.84 -11.06
N THR A 64 13.09 -18.16 -11.14
CA THR A 64 11.97 -17.25 -10.81
C THR A 64 11.49 -17.34 -9.35
N ARG A 65 11.76 -18.45 -8.65
CA ARG A 65 11.35 -18.65 -7.25
C ARG A 65 11.85 -17.56 -6.27
N PRO A 66 13.10 -17.04 -6.37
CA PRO A 66 13.56 -15.95 -5.51
C PRO A 66 12.76 -14.65 -5.74
N MET A 67 12.37 -14.35 -6.98
CA MET A 67 11.55 -13.18 -7.31
C MET A 67 10.16 -13.29 -6.70
N GLN A 68 9.48 -14.43 -6.88
CA GLN A 68 8.17 -14.68 -6.26
C GLN A 68 8.23 -14.52 -4.74
N LYS A 69 9.25 -15.08 -4.10
CA LYS A 69 9.45 -14.97 -2.64
C LYS A 69 9.63 -13.52 -2.20
N ALA A 70 10.44 -12.74 -2.93
CA ALA A 70 10.67 -11.33 -2.62
C ALA A 70 9.39 -10.49 -2.80
N SER A 71 8.63 -10.71 -3.88
CA SER A 71 7.34 -10.05 -4.11
C SER A 71 6.32 -10.38 -3.02
N LEU A 72 6.19 -11.66 -2.63
CA LEU A 72 5.31 -12.08 -1.54
C LEU A 72 5.69 -11.40 -0.21
N ASP A 73 6.99 -11.22 0.06
CA ASP A 73 7.47 -10.55 1.27
C ASP A 73 7.06 -9.08 1.31
N VAL A 74 7.09 -8.38 0.17
CA VAL A 74 6.60 -7.00 0.05
C VAL A 74 5.10 -6.93 0.34
N PHE A 75 4.30 -7.72 -0.36
CA PHE A 75 2.84 -7.63 -0.28
C PHE A 75 2.30 -8.07 1.09
N LYS A 76 2.84 -9.15 1.68
CA LYS A 76 2.42 -9.61 3.01
C LYS A 76 2.75 -8.60 4.10
N TYR A 77 3.95 -8.01 4.06
CA TYR A 77 4.33 -7.00 5.05
C TYR A 77 3.54 -5.70 4.85
N SER A 78 3.24 -5.33 3.60
CA SER A 78 2.39 -4.17 3.30
C SER A 78 0.96 -4.38 3.78
N GLU A 79 0.40 -5.58 3.61
CA GLU A 79 -0.91 -5.97 4.15
C GLU A 79 -0.95 -5.87 5.68
N GLU A 80 0.11 -6.32 6.37
CA GLU A 80 0.21 -6.20 7.83
C GLU A 80 0.20 -4.74 8.29
N VAL A 81 1.05 -3.89 7.69
CA VAL A 81 1.13 -2.45 7.98
C VAL A 81 -0.22 -1.78 7.72
N TYR A 82 -0.90 -2.20 6.67
CA TYR A 82 -2.21 -1.69 6.32
C TYR A 82 -3.27 -2.02 7.37
N ASN A 83 -3.37 -3.29 7.75
CA ASN A 83 -4.35 -3.77 8.71
C ASN A 83 -4.06 -3.37 10.16
N THR A 84 -2.94 -2.69 10.42
CA THR A 84 -2.54 -2.25 11.76
C THR A 84 -2.37 -0.74 11.82
N ASP A 85 -1.29 -0.21 11.25
CA ASP A 85 -0.91 1.19 11.41
C ASP A 85 -1.79 2.13 10.59
N MET A 86 -2.12 1.76 9.35
CA MET A 86 -2.98 2.61 8.51
C MET A 86 -4.37 2.75 9.12
N LEU A 87 -4.97 1.63 9.57
CA LEU A 87 -6.26 1.64 10.26
C LEU A 87 -6.19 2.41 11.59
N ARG A 88 -5.11 2.28 12.35
CA ARG A 88 -4.91 3.06 13.57
C ARG A 88 -4.92 4.56 13.31
N ILE A 89 -4.19 5.03 12.29
CA ILE A 89 -4.12 6.45 11.93
C ILE A 89 -5.48 6.93 11.39
N ALA A 90 -6.16 6.13 10.58
CA ALA A 90 -7.51 6.43 10.11
C ALA A 90 -8.49 6.61 11.28
N LYS A 91 -8.42 5.73 12.28
CA LYS A 91 -9.21 5.87 13.51
C LYS A 91 -8.89 7.15 14.27
N MET A 92 -7.63 7.59 14.31
CA MET A 92 -7.28 8.87 14.94
C MET A 92 -7.95 10.06 14.25
N ILE A 93 -8.11 10.01 12.91
CA ILE A 93 -8.84 11.03 12.15
C ILE A 93 -10.33 11.02 12.52
N ASP A 94 -10.96 9.85 12.53
CA ASP A 94 -12.38 9.69 12.86
C ASP A 94 -12.67 10.08 14.33
N ASP A 95 -11.76 9.76 15.25
CA ASP A 95 -11.84 10.11 16.68
C ASP A 95 -11.55 11.60 16.95
N GLY A 96 -11.22 12.40 15.93
CA GLY A 96 -10.98 13.84 16.06
C GLY A 96 -9.70 14.20 16.81
N LYS A 97 -8.66 13.35 16.72
CA LYS A 97 -7.33 13.67 17.28
C LYS A 97 -6.73 14.92 16.64
N SER A 98 -5.81 15.56 17.35
CA SER A 98 -5.13 16.75 16.83
C SER A 98 -4.26 16.42 15.62
N ASP A 99 -4.07 17.38 14.72
CA ASP A 99 -3.17 17.23 13.56
C ASP A 99 -1.75 16.84 14.00
N GLN A 100 -1.28 17.36 15.14
CA GLN A 100 0.03 17.03 15.69
C GLN A 100 0.14 15.55 16.10
N GLU A 101 -0.89 15.00 16.77
CA GLU A 101 -0.90 13.58 17.14
C GLU A 101 -0.93 12.67 15.90
N ILE A 102 -1.74 13.04 14.90
CA ILE A 102 -1.85 12.29 13.64
C ILE A 102 -0.53 12.35 12.86
N ASP A 103 0.09 13.52 12.74
CA ASP A 103 1.35 13.70 12.02
C ASP A 103 2.50 12.94 12.69
N ALA A 104 2.55 12.91 14.03
CA ALA A 104 3.52 12.11 14.78
C ALA A 104 3.36 10.60 14.51
N ALA A 105 2.12 10.10 14.47
CA ALA A 105 1.85 8.69 14.16
C ALA A 105 2.23 8.32 12.72
N ILE A 106 2.01 9.23 11.77
CA ILE A 106 2.42 9.05 10.37
C ILE A 106 3.95 9.05 10.25
N GLU A 107 4.62 9.97 10.93
CA GLU A 107 6.08 10.05 10.93
C GLU A 107 6.72 8.79 11.53
N GLU A 108 6.18 8.30 12.64
CA GLU A 108 6.59 7.03 13.24
C GLU A 108 6.46 5.87 12.25
N LEU A 109 5.31 5.75 11.59
CA LEU A 109 5.06 4.72 10.58
C LEU A 109 6.08 4.82 9.42
N GLN A 110 6.28 6.03 8.87
CA GLN A 110 7.23 6.26 7.78
C GLN A 110 8.67 5.88 8.18
N ASN A 111 9.09 6.28 9.39
CA ASN A 111 10.46 6.11 9.85
C ASN A 111 10.79 4.71 10.34
N THR A 112 9.78 3.88 10.61
CA THR A 112 9.91 2.50 11.04
C THR A 112 9.54 1.55 9.91
N LYS A 113 8.25 1.23 9.76
CA LYS A 113 7.78 0.19 8.84
C LYS A 113 7.80 0.64 7.39
N GLY A 114 7.70 1.95 7.11
CA GLY A 114 7.86 2.50 5.76
C GLY A 114 9.22 2.18 5.15
N LYS A 115 10.31 2.37 5.92
CA LYS A 115 11.66 1.99 5.47
C LYS A 115 11.80 0.49 5.21
N ILE A 116 11.09 -0.34 5.97
CA ILE A 116 11.09 -1.80 5.77
C ILE A 116 10.35 -2.17 4.47
N ILE A 117 9.21 -1.53 4.18
CA ILE A 117 8.50 -1.69 2.90
C ILE A 117 9.42 -1.31 1.74
N ASP A 118 10.07 -0.14 1.81
CA ASP A 118 10.98 0.33 0.75
C ASP A 118 12.15 -0.65 0.54
N ALA A 119 12.74 -1.16 1.62
CA ALA A 119 13.83 -2.13 1.53
C ALA A 119 13.39 -3.46 0.89
N LYS A 120 12.21 -3.97 1.25
CA LYS A 120 11.63 -5.19 0.64
C LYS A 120 11.33 -4.96 -0.84
N PHE A 121 10.76 -3.80 -1.18
CA PHE A 121 10.42 -3.43 -2.55
C PHE A 121 11.67 -3.35 -3.44
N ASN A 122 12.71 -2.65 -2.98
CA ASN A 122 13.98 -2.57 -3.69
C ASN A 122 14.60 -3.96 -3.90
N LYS A 123 14.57 -4.82 -2.87
CA LYS A 123 15.07 -6.20 -3.00
C LYS A 123 14.30 -7.01 -4.07
N ALA A 124 12.99 -6.84 -4.19
CA ALA A 124 12.22 -7.49 -5.24
C ALA A 124 12.64 -6.96 -6.63
N HIS A 125 12.81 -5.64 -6.76
CA HIS A 125 13.24 -5.00 -8.00
C HIS A 125 14.65 -5.42 -8.44
N ASP A 126 15.59 -5.54 -7.50
CA ASP A 126 16.95 -6.01 -7.75
C ASP A 126 17.00 -7.43 -8.31
N LEU A 127 15.94 -8.23 -8.14
CA LEU A 127 15.81 -9.56 -8.73
C LEU A 127 15.03 -9.53 -10.05
N ILE A 128 13.95 -8.76 -10.11
CA ILE A 128 13.00 -8.76 -11.23
C ILE A 128 13.58 -8.05 -12.47
N PHE A 129 14.19 -6.87 -12.31
CA PHE A 129 14.67 -6.11 -13.47
C PHE A 129 15.82 -6.80 -14.21
N PRO A 130 16.86 -7.34 -13.53
CA PRO A 130 17.91 -8.07 -14.24
C PRO A 130 17.38 -9.31 -14.98
N TYR A 131 16.40 -10.01 -14.40
CA TYR A 131 15.74 -11.12 -15.09
C TYR A 131 15.00 -10.66 -16.33
N ALA A 132 14.19 -9.59 -16.21
CA ALA A 132 13.45 -9.05 -17.33
C ALA A 132 14.37 -8.59 -18.48
N ASP A 133 15.48 -7.91 -18.16
CA ASP A 133 16.48 -7.50 -19.14
C ASP A 133 17.14 -8.69 -19.82
N LYS A 134 17.58 -9.70 -19.04
CA LYS A 134 18.21 -10.94 -19.55
C LYS A 134 17.30 -11.69 -20.52
N HIS A 135 16.01 -11.73 -20.21
CA HIS A 135 15.00 -12.46 -20.99
C HIS A 135 14.25 -11.59 -22.00
N LYS A 136 14.64 -10.31 -22.16
CA LYS A 136 14.04 -9.33 -23.08
C LYS A 136 12.53 -9.15 -22.85
N ILE A 137 12.08 -9.31 -21.61
CA ILE A 137 10.71 -9.04 -21.19
C ILE A 137 10.53 -7.53 -21.14
N LYS A 138 9.56 -6.99 -21.88
CA LYS A 138 9.24 -5.56 -21.82
C LYS A 138 8.52 -5.26 -20.51
N TYR A 139 8.98 -4.24 -19.80
CA TYR A 139 8.33 -3.73 -18.60
C TYR A 139 8.20 -2.21 -18.67
N GLU A 140 7.20 -1.68 -17.98
CA GLU A 140 7.00 -0.25 -17.78
C GLU A 140 7.05 0.03 -16.28
N ILE A 141 7.90 0.96 -15.87
CA ILE A 141 7.87 1.49 -14.52
C ILE A 141 6.81 2.59 -14.52
N LYS A 142 5.62 2.27 -14.01
CA LYS A 142 4.58 3.28 -13.81
C LYS A 142 4.90 4.08 -12.56
N GLU A 143 5.37 5.31 -12.77
CA GLU A 143 5.31 6.32 -11.72
C GLU A 143 3.85 6.74 -11.59
N TYR A 144 3.22 6.42 -10.46
CA TYR A 144 1.94 7.01 -10.14
C TYR A 144 2.21 8.42 -9.61
N PRO A 145 1.81 9.49 -10.33
CA PRO A 145 1.80 10.81 -9.75
C PRO A 145 0.75 10.80 -8.65
N TYR A 146 1.20 10.95 -7.41
CA TYR A 146 0.31 11.35 -6.31
C TYR A 146 -0.13 12.80 -6.55
#